data_AF-A0AA96WPX8-F1
#
_entry.id   AF-A0AA96WPX8-F1
#
_cell.length_a   1.000
_cell.length_b   1.000
_cell.length_c   1.000
_cell.angle_alpha   90.00
_cell.angle_beta   90.00
_cell.angle_gamma   90.00
#
_symmetry.space_group_name_H-M   'P 1'
#
loop_
_entity.id
_entity.type
_entity.pdbx_description
1 polymer ?
#
loop_
_entity_poly.entity_id
_entity_poly.type
_entity_poly.pdbx_seq_one_letter_code
_entity_poly.pdbx_strand_id
1 'polypeptide(L)'
;MSNPPIDDTATIADRIYQCFEQGDLTGAIVHLDEAIRNYPEYAYFYTERADFRARLGDCQGSIEDYTSAILLSPKTALFYTWRGRMYRKMGEEAAAISDFLKASTLQSGS
;
A
#
# COMPACT_ATOMS: atom_id res chain seq x y z
N MET A 1 0.08 15.92 -15.60
CA MET A 1 0.64 14.88 -14.73
C MET A 1 2.04 14.62 -15.23
N SER A 2 3.04 15.15 -14.54
CA SER A 2 4.44 14.95 -14.92
C SER A 2 4.85 13.59 -14.39
N ASN A 3 5.22 12.68 -15.29
CA ASN A 3 5.82 11.42 -14.91
C ASN A 3 7.12 11.75 -14.13
N PRO A 4 7.36 11.22 -12.93
CA PRO A 4 8.61 11.43 -12.23
C PRO A 4 9.73 10.91 -13.13
N PRO A 5 10.91 11.54 -13.07
CA PRO A 5 12.06 11.04 -13.81
C PRO A 5 12.25 9.57 -13.42
N ILE A 6 12.17 8.70 -14.44
CA ILE A 6 12.21 7.23 -14.30
C ILE A 6 13.42 6.80 -13.45
N ASP A 7 14.52 7.55 -13.54
CA ASP A 7 15.79 7.30 -12.85
C ASP A 7 15.70 7.40 -11.32
N ASP A 8 14.96 8.39 -10.79
CA ASP A 8 14.84 8.60 -9.35
C ASP A 8 13.95 7.51 -8.72
N THR A 9 12.84 7.17 -9.38
CA THR A 9 11.95 6.09 -8.93
C THR A 9 12.59 4.71 -9.07
N ALA A 10 13.41 4.50 -10.11
CA ALA A 10 14.14 3.24 -10.31
C ALA A 10 15.20 3.05 -9.22
N THR A 11 15.95 4.09 -8.87
CA THR A 11 16.94 4.02 -7.79
C THR A 11 16.30 3.69 -6.44
N ILE A 12 15.13 4.29 -6.16
CA ILE A 12 14.37 4.00 -4.94
C ILE A 12 13.82 2.56 -4.97
N ALA A 13 13.29 2.10 -6.11
CA ALA A 13 12.80 0.74 -6.28
C ALA A 13 13.91 -0.30 -6.07
N ASP A 14 15.10 -0.06 -6.61
CA ASP A 14 16.27 -0.95 -6.44
C ASP A 14 16.65 -1.07 -4.97
N ARG A 15 16.65 0.03 -4.21
CA ARG A 15 16.96 0.03 -2.77
C ARG A 15 15.90 -0.75 -1.97
N ILE A 16 14.61 -0.54 -2.28
CA ILE A 16 13.51 -1.28 -1.64
C ILE A 16 13.66 -2.78 -1.92
N TYR A 17 13.93 -3.16 -3.18
CA TYR A 17 14.13 -4.54 -3.58
C TYR A 17 15.31 -5.19 -2.87
N GLN A 18 16.45 -4.49 -2.78
CA GLN A 18 17.63 -4.98 -2.04
C GLN A 18 17.33 -5.22 -0.56
N CYS A 19 16.61 -4.32 0.10
CA CYS A 19 16.17 -4.50 1.48
C CYS A 19 15.26 -5.74 1.61
N PHE A 20 14.32 -5.92 0.68
CA PHE A 20 13.43 -7.08 0.67
C PHE A 20 14.19 -8.40 0.51
N GLU A 21 15.14 -8.49 -0.41
CA GLU A 21 15.99 -9.67 -0.61
C GLU A 21 16.83 -10.00 0.64
N GLN A 22 17.23 -8.98 1.39
CA GLN A 22 17.94 -9.14 2.67
C GLN A 22 17.00 -9.46 3.85
N GLY A 23 15.69 -9.42 3.64
CA GLY A 23 14.68 -9.55 4.70
C GLY A 23 14.57 -8.32 5.61
N ASP A 24 15.22 -7.21 5.26
CA ASP A 24 15.19 -5.95 6.00
C ASP A 24 13.92 -5.16 5.66
N LEU A 25 12.81 -5.55 6.29
CA LEU A 25 11.52 -4.91 6.08
C LEU A 25 11.51 -3.46 6.59
N THR A 26 12.30 -3.15 7.62
CA THR A 26 12.38 -1.80 8.18
C THR A 26 13.16 -0.87 7.26
N GLY A 27 14.28 -1.33 6.68
CA GLY A 27 15.00 -0.58 5.65
C GLY A 27 14.15 -0.31 4.41
N ALA A 28 13.35 -1.29 3.98
CA ALA A 28 12.41 -1.09 2.87
C ALA A 28 11.39 0.05 3.17
N ILE A 29 10.86 0.09 4.41
CA ILE A 29 9.94 1.16 4.84
C ILE A 29 10.63 2.54 4.82
N VAL A 30 11.89 2.64 5.24
CA VAL A 30 12.62 3.93 5.20
C VAL A 30 12.73 4.48 3.77
N HIS A 31 13.03 3.62 2.80
CA HIS A 31 13.08 4.03 1.40
C HIS A 31 11.70 4.38 0.83
N LEU A 32 10.65 3.70 1.30
CA LEU A 32 9.27 4.05 0.94
C LEU A 32 8.81 5.38 1.55
N ASP A 33 9.26 5.74 2.75
CA ASP A 33 8.99 7.05 3.34
C ASP A 33 9.61 8.18 2.50
N GLU A 34 10.83 7.97 2.00
CA GLU A 34 11.48 8.86 1.04
C GLU A 34 10.68 8.95 -0.27
N ALA A 35 10.29 7.80 -0.83
CA ALA A 35 9.49 7.71 -2.05
C ALA A 35 8.17 8.49 -1.93
N ILE A 36 7.45 8.30 -0.84
CA ILE A 36 6.17 8.96 -0.56
C ILE A 36 6.35 10.48 -0.40
N ARG A 37 7.45 10.93 0.21
CA ARG A 37 7.74 12.36 0.34
C ARG A 37 7.99 13.02 -1.01
N ASN A 38 8.69 12.33 -1.90
CA ASN A 38 9.05 12.85 -3.22
C ASN A 38 7.92 12.71 -4.23
N TYR A 39 7.08 11.66 -4.10
CA TYR A 39 6.06 11.26 -5.05
C TYR A 39 4.73 10.90 -4.35
N PRO A 40 4.12 11.85 -3.61
CA PRO A 40 2.96 11.58 -2.75
C PRO A 40 1.69 11.16 -3.51
N GLU A 41 1.64 11.35 -4.83
CA GLU A 41 0.53 10.97 -5.70
C GLU A 41 0.61 9.52 -6.20
N TYR A 42 1.72 8.82 -5.92
CA TYR A 42 1.94 7.45 -6.38
C TYR A 42 1.39 6.45 -5.36
N ALA A 43 0.16 5.98 -5.62
CA ALA A 43 -0.53 4.98 -4.77
C ALA A 43 0.32 3.73 -4.52
N TYR A 44 1.17 3.36 -5.48
CA TYR A 44 2.09 2.23 -5.40
C TYR A 44 2.96 2.25 -4.13
N PHE A 45 3.58 3.38 -3.79
CA PHE A 45 4.47 3.44 -2.63
C PHE A 45 3.73 3.26 -1.31
N TYR A 46 2.49 3.76 -1.21
CA TYR A 46 1.67 3.48 -0.04
C TYR A 46 1.31 2.00 0.05
N THR A 47 0.97 1.34 -1.06
CA THR A 47 0.62 -0.08 -1.04
C THR A 47 1.79 -1.00 -0.67
N GLU A 48 3.01 -0.67 -1.11
CA GLU A 48 4.22 -1.39 -0.73
C GLU A 48 4.54 -1.19 0.75
N ARG A 49 4.45 0.06 1.25
CA ARG A 49 4.66 0.35 2.68
C ARG A 49 3.63 -0.35 3.56
N ALA A 50 2.38 -0.41 3.10
CA ALA A 50 1.31 -1.13 3.78
C ALA A 50 1.62 -2.63 3.90
N ASP A 51 2.15 -3.27 2.85
CA ASP A 51 2.51 -4.69 2.88
C ASP A 51 3.65 -4.95 3.87
N PHE A 52 4.72 -4.15 3.83
CA PHE A 52 5.83 -4.29 4.78
C PHE A 52 5.39 -4.06 6.23
N ARG A 53 4.57 -3.05 6.49
CA ARG A 53 3.97 -2.82 7.82
C ARG A 53 3.11 -4.00 8.27
N ALA A 54 2.28 -4.55 7.38
CA ALA A 54 1.47 -5.73 7.68
C ALA A 54 2.31 -6.97 8.01
N ARG A 55 3.46 -7.15 7.34
CA ARG A 55 4.42 -8.23 7.61
C ARG A 55 5.16 -8.06 8.94
N LEU A 56 5.37 -6.81 9.37
CA LEU A 56 5.89 -6.46 10.69
C LEU A 56 4.82 -6.49 11.80
N GLY A 57 3.56 -6.78 11.46
CA GLY A 57 2.44 -6.83 12.40
C GLY A 57 1.77 -5.48 12.68
N ASP A 58 2.25 -4.39 12.07
CA ASP A 58 1.63 -3.06 12.13
C ASP A 58 0.40 -3.00 11.20
N CYS A 59 -0.69 -3.61 11.67
CA CYS A 59 -1.95 -3.64 10.92
C CYS A 59 -2.57 -2.24 10.80
N GLN A 60 -2.41 -1.39 11.82
CA GLN A 60 -2.99 -0.04 11.83
C GLN A 60 -2.29 0.88 10.83
N GLY A 61 -0.95 0.92 10.82
CA GLY A 61 -0.19 1.68 9.83
C GLY A 61 -0.40 1.16 8.41
N SER A 62 -0.62 -0.15 8.24
CA SER A 62 -1.01 -0.73 6.94
C SER A 62 -2.38 -0.24 6.47
N ILE A 63 -3.37 -0.14 7.38
CA ILE A 63 -4.71 0.40 7.07
C ILE A 63 -4.64 1.85 6.62
N GLU A 64 -3.83 2.68 7.28
CA GLU A 64 -3.63 4.09 6.95
C GLU A 64 -3.03 4.25 5.54
N ASP A 65 -2.05 3.41 5.20
CA ASP A 65 -1.41 3.42 3.89
C ASP A 65 -2.35 2.93 2.78
N TYR A 66 -3.08 1.84 2.98
CA TYR A 66 -4.10 1.43 2.01
C TYR A 66 -5.21 2.46 1.86
N THR A 67 -5.55 3.18 2.92
CA THR A 67 -6.51 4.30 2.85
C THR A 67 -5.98 5.42 1.95
N SER A 68 -4.70 5.77 2.10
CA SER A 68 -4.04 6.75 1.23
C SER A 68 -4.02 6.29 -0.24
N ALA A 69 -3.70 5.02 -0.49
CA ALA A 69 -3.75 4.43 -1.84
C ALA A 69 -5.16 4.45 -2.44
N ILE A 70 -6.20 4.17 -1.64
CA ILE A 70 -7.60 4.24 -2.06
C ILE A 70 -8.01 5.67 -2.42
N LEU A 71 -7.56 6.68 -1.66
CA LEU A 71 -7.83 8.09 -1.98
C LEU A 71 -7.24 8.48 -3.34
N LEU A 72 -6.04 7.98 -3.65
CA LEU A 72 -5.36 8.23 -4.93
C LEU A 72 -5.95 7.44 -6.10
N SER A 73 -6.47 6.24 -5.86
CA SER A 73 -7.04 5.37 -6.91
C SER A 73 -8.27 4.62 -6.41
N PRO A 74 -9.42 5.31 -6.28
CA PRO A 74 -10.61 4.78 -5.58
C PRO A 74 -11.33 3.66 -6.33
N LYS A 75 -10.97 3.40 -7.58
CA LYS A 75 -11.52 2.32 -8.42
C LYS A 75 -10.69 1.04 -8.40
N THR A 76 -9.57 1.02 -7.69
CA THR A 76 -8.70 -0.17 -7.60
C THR A 76 -9.25 -1.13 -6.54
N ALA A 77 -10.02 -2.14 -6.98
CA ALA A 77 -10.65 -3.14 -6.10
C ALA A 77 -9.67 -3.83 -5.14
N LEU A 78 -8.43 -4.02 -5.59
CA LEU A 78 -7.38 -4.69 -4.84
C LEU A 78 -7.02 -3.95 -3.54
N PHE A 79 -7.03 -2.61 -3.53
CA PHE A 79 -6.67 -1.83 -2.35
C PHE A 79 -7.69 -2.00 -1.21
N TYR A 80 -8.98 -2.05 -1.55
CA TYR A 80 -10.03 -2.39 -0.59
C TYR A 80 -9.88 -3.83 -0.09
N THR A 81 -9.57 -4.79 -0.96
CA THR A 81 -9.32 -6.17 -0.55
C THR A 81 -8.18 -6.26 0.47
N TRP A 82 -7.09 -5.53 0.26
CA TRP A 82 -5.94 -5.54 1.17
C TRP A 82 -6.23 -4.85 2.49
N ARG A 83 -6.90 -3.69 2.48
CA ARG A 83 -7.32 -3.02 3.73
C ARG A 83 -8.34 -3.84 4.52
N GLY A 84 -9.29 -4.48 3.84
CA GLY A 84 -10.25 -5.41 4.46
C GLY A 84 -9.57 -6.60 5.15
N ARG A 85 -8.47 -7.13 4.58
CA ARG A 85 -7.66 -8.15 5.25
C ARG A 85 -7.03 -7.64 6.55
N MET A 86 -6.59 -6.38 6.59
CA MET A 86 -6.03 -5.79 7.80
C MET A 86 -7.09 -5.55 8.87
N TYR A 87 -8.26 -5.02 8.50
CA TYR A 87 -9.39 -4.91 9.43
C TYR A 87 -9.76 -6.26 10.05
N ARG A 88 -9.84 -7.32 9.24
CA ARG A 88 -10.11 -8.67 9.74
C ARG A 88 -9.03 -9.17 10.70
N LYS A 89 -7.74 -8.89 10.43
CA LYS A 89 -6.64 -9.23 11.35
C LYS A 89 -6.78 -8.52 12.71
N MET A 90 -7.34 -7.32 12.74
CA MET A 90 -7.60 -6.57 13.98
C MET A 90 -8.93 -6.94 14.66
N GLY A 91 -9.74 -7.82 14.06
CA GLY A 91 -11.07 -8.16 14.56
C GLY A 91 -12.18 -7.16 14.18
N GLU A 92 -11.88 -6.19 13.32
CA GLU A 92 -12.82 -5.18 12.82
C GLU A 92 -13.68 -5.74 11.66
N GLU A 93 -14.48 -6.76 11.97
CA GLU A 93 -15.18 -7.57 10.97
C GLU A 93 -16.15 -6.75 10.09
N ALA A 94 -16.87 -5.80 10.68
CA ALA A 94 -17.79 -4.94 9.93
C ALA A 94 -17.07 -4.09 8.87
N ALA A 95 -15.90 -3.54 9.23
CA ALA A 95 -15.08 -2.77 8.30
C ALA A 95 -14.48 -3.66 7.20
N ALA A 96 -14.04 -4.87 7.55
CA ALA A 96 -13.55 -5.85 6.59
C ALA A 96 -14.62 -6.23 5.55
N ILE A 97 -15.84 -6.55 5.99
CA ILE A 97 -16.97 -6.89 5.11
C ILE A 97 -17.28 -5.71 4.17
N SER A 98 -17.33 -4.49 4.70
CA SER A 98 -17.56 -3.28 3.89
C SER A 98 -16.53 -3.14 2.77
N ASP A 99 -15.25 -3.32 3.08
CA ASP A 99 -14.17 -3.23 2.09
C ASP A 99 -14.23 -4.37 1.04
N PHE A 100 -14.55 -5.60 1.45
CA PHE A 100 -14.72 -6.71 0.51
C PHE A 100 -15.92 -6.51 -0.43
N LEU A 101 -17.05 -6.00 0.07
CA LEU A 101 -18.21 -5.68 -0.76
C LEU A 101 -17.88 -4.57 -1.77
N LYS A 102 -17.12 -3.57 -1.34
CA LYS A 102 -16.66 -2.49 -2.23
C LYS A 102 -15.74 -3.04 -3.31
N ALA A 103 -14.79 -3.91 -2.96
CA ALA A 103 -13.91 -4.59 -3.92
C ALA A 103 -14.72 -5.41 -4.94
N SER A 104 -15.68 -6.23 -4.48
CA SER A 104 -16.54 -7.04 -5.35
C SER A 104 -17.33 -6.17 -6.32
N THR A 105 -17.89 -5.05 -5.84
CA THR A 105 -18.67 -4.12 -6.66
C THR A 105 -17.83 -3.51 -7.78
N LEU A 106 -16.58 -3.14 -7.47
CA LEU A 106 -15.64 -2.57 -8.44
C LEU A 106 -15.19 -3.62 -9.48
N GLN A 107 -15.06 -4.88 -9.09
CA GLN A 107 -14.68 -5.97 -10.00
C GLN A 107 -15.83 -6.40 -10.92
N SER A 108 -17.08 -6.37 -10.44
CA SER A 108 -18.26 -6.71 -11.25
C SER A 108 -18.77 -5.56 -12.13
N GLY A 109 -18.24 -4.35 -11.95
CA GLY A 109 -18.62 -3.13 -12.69
C GLY A 109 -17.66 -2.76 -13.81
N SER A 110 -16.74 -3.65 -14.20
CA SER A 110 -15.76 -3.47 -15.28
C SER A 110 -16.20 -4.09 -16.59
#